data_AF-A0A9P6FLY7-F1
#
_entry.id   AF-A0A9P6FLY7-F1
#
_cell.length_a   1.000
_cell.length_b   1.000
_cell.length_c   1.000
_cell.angle_alpha   90.00
_cell.angle_beta   90.00
_cell.angle_gamma   90.00
#
_symmetry.space_group_name_H-M   'P 1'
#
loop_
_entity.id
_entity.type
_entity.pdbx_description
1 polymer ?
#
loop_
_entity_poly.entity_id
_entity_poly.type
_entity_poly.pdbx_seq_one_letter_code
_entity_poly.pdbx_strand_id
1 'polypeptide(L)'
;MTKPDFNPVPLALELMDASSLGRDYEMFTKILRDIERALKGVVEGSYQGFNASIGTYGGVIDSISDSQSRVKELRMDLKNSKESLRLRHADLVQMYNKSQQYKDMIDMLDEIEELKQVPLKLEVLVREKHFLAAVKMLVSAHKTISKPEMGAIGALSDLSRYFNEQIETMSETLLEELHNHLYLKSPYCDSRWFAYTTGQEALPSADRGLFEGLGKDLSKLNPFNDRMKRTGGFQPKTKPGNEVRLDDEMITEDLEINPEVDSGYYLEILVESLGLLGKFKEAIVTILQRVPLETYQMIDKTISQVNERRHAQALKTINARDANYEDEEDEKYVATRNNENEILRDLFWTLFSKLLCVTQGQSTVLAAGQRLLR
;
A
#
# COMPACT_ATOMS: atom_id res chain seq x y z
N MET A 1 -28.52 88.04 21.28
CA MET A 1 -29.01 86.79 20.67
C MET A 1 -30.35 87.07 20.00
N THR A 2 -30.33 87.33 18.69
CA THR A 2 -31.55 87.42 17.88
C THR A 2 -32.12 86.01 17.73
N LYS A 3 -33.42 85.84 18.00
CA LYS A 3 -34.11 84.58 17.74
C LYS A 3 -34.05 84.27 16.24
N PRO A 4 -33.79 83.02 15.82
CA PRO A 4 -33.64 82.65 14.40
C PRO A 4 -34.90 82.88 13.55
N ASP A 5 -36.07 83.05 14.19
CA ASP A 5 -37.35 83.34 13.53
C ASP A 5 -37.92 84.70 14.00
N PHE A 6 -37.27 85.80 13.64
CA PHE A 6 -37.83 87.13 13.86
C PHE A 6 -38.82 87.48 12.74
N ASN A 7 -40.12 87.53 13.05
CA ASN A 7 -41.15 87.98 12.12
C ASN A 7 -41.34 89.51 12.25
N PRO A 8 -41.01 90.31 11.22
CA PRO A 8 -41.02 91.77 11.30
C PRO A 8 -42.42 92.39 11.16
N VAL A 9 -43.42 91.62 10.70
CA VAL A 9 -44.76 92.12 10.35
C VAL A 9 -45.56 92.63 11.57
N PRO A 10 -45.62 91.93 12.72
CA PRO A 10 -46.38 92.39 13.89
C PRO A 10 -45.82 93.68 14.48
N LEU A 11 -44.49 93.80 14.51
CA LEU A 11 -43.80 94.98 15.03
C LEU A 11 -44.01 96.19 14.12
N ALA A 12 -44.05 96.00 12.79
CA ALA A 12 -44.32 97.07 11.84
C ALA A 12 -45.76 97.60 11.97
N LEU A 13 -46.73 96.74 12.28
CA LEU A 13 -48.13 97.13 12.51
C LEU A 13 -48.28 97.92 13.82
N GLU A 14 -47.62 97.51 14.91
CA GLU A 14 -47.62 98.22 16.20
C GLU A 14 -46.96 99.62 16.14
N LEU A 15 -46.09 99.85 15.17
CA LEU A 15 -45.41 101.13 14.94
C LEU A 15 -46.17 102.08 13.99
N MET A 16 -47.18 101.59 13.27
CA MET A 16 -48.02 102.38 12.36
C MET A 16 -49.38 102.79 12.98
N ASP A 17 -49.74 102.25 14.15
CA ASP A 17 -50.96 102.64 14.86
C ASP A 17 -50.81 104.04 15.49
N ALA A 18 -51.61 105.00 15.04
CA ALA A 18 -51.60 106.39 15.50
C ALA A 18 -52.44 106.62 16.78
N SER A 19 -52.96 105.55 17.38
CA SER A 19 -53.63 105.57 18.68
C SER A 19 -52.64 105.78 19.84
N SER A 20 -53.08 106.29 20.99
CA SER A 20 -52.26 106.51 22.19
C SER A 20 -51.67 105.22 22.82
N LEU A 21 -51.99 104.04 22.27
CA LEU A 21 -51.40 102.74 22.63
C LEU A 21 -50.33 102.24 21.63
N GLY A 22 -50.16 102.91 20.48
CA GLY A 22 -49.12 102.60 19.50
C GLY A 22 -47.73 102.94 20.03
N ARG A 23 -46.69 102.24 19.55
CA ARG A 23 -45.31 102.57 19.92
C ARG A 23 -44.83 103.77 19.12
N ASP A 24 -44.15 104.71 19.79
CA ASP A 24 -43.66 105.94 19.17
C ASP A 24 -42.70 105.66 18.00
N TYR A 25 -43.21 105.84 16.78
CA TYR A 25 -42.44 105.72 15.54
C TYR A 25 -41.25 106.70 15.51
N GLU A 26 -41.42 107.91 16.05
CA GLU A 26 -40.33 108.88 16.16
C GLU A 26 -39.22 108.42 17.12
N MET A 27 -39.57 107.75 18.21
CA MET A 27 -38.59 107.21 19.13
C MET A 27 -37.88 106.00 18.52
N PHE A 28 -38.61 105.13 17.80
CA PHE A 28 -38.02 104.02 17.05
C PHE A 28 -37.06 104.51 15.98
N THR A 29 -37.41 105.54 15.20
CA THR A 29 -36.52 106.11 14.17
C THR A 29 -35.32 106.84 14.77
N LYS A 30 -35.44 107.46 15.95
CA LYS A 30 -34.30 107.99 16.69
C LYS A 30 -33.36 106.86 17.15
N ILE A 31 -33.92 105.80 17.74
CA ILE A 31 -33.14 104.62 18.17
C ILE A 31 -32.47 103.96 16.96
N LEU A 32 -33.16 103.85 15.82
CA LEU A 32 -32.58 103.33 14.58
C LEU A 32 -31.38 104.19 14.15
N ARG A 33 -31.53 105.52 14.10
CA ARG A 33 -30.44 106.43 13.74
C ARG A 33 -29.26 106.37 14.72
N ASP A 34 -29.55 106.24 16.01
CA ASP A 34 -28.50 106.14 17.04
C ASP A 34 -27.79 104.79 16.99
N ILE A 35 -28.51 103.69 16.73
CA ILE A 35 -27.93 102.36 16.48
C ILE A 35 -27.15 102.36 15.17
N GLU A 36 -27.64 102.96 14.09
CA GLU A 36 -26.92 103.09 12.82
C GLU A 36 -25.63 103.88 13.00
N ARG A 37 -25.67 104.98 13.77
CA ARG A 37 -24.47 105.77 14.07
C ARG A 37 -23.49 104.99 14.95
N ALA A 38 -23.97 104.29 15.97
CA ALA A 38 -23.16 103.44 16.84
C ALA A 38 -22.56 102.26 16.07
N LEU A 39 -23.36 101.59 15.23
CA LEU A 39 -22.94 100.50 14.36
C LEU A 39 -21.91 100.99 13.35
N LYS A 40 -22.13 102.16 12.74
CA LYS A 40 -21.16 102.76 11.82
C LYS A 40 -19.83 103.04 12.51
N GLY A 41 -19.85 103.60 13.73
CA GLY A 41 -18.63 103.82 14.52
C GLY A 41 -17.92 102.51 14.93
N VAL A 42 -18.69 101.49 15.33
CA VAL A 42 -18.14 100.16 15.68
C VAL A 42 -17.60 99.44 14.45
N VAL A 43 -18.29 99.52 13.31
CA VAL A 43 -17.87 98.93 12.05
C VAL A 43 -16.65 99.65 11.50
N GLU A 44 -16.59 100.98 11.53
CA GLU A 44 -15.40 101.75 11.12
C GLU A 44 -14.20 101.47 12.03
N GLY A 45 -14.41 101.39 13.35
CA GLY A 45 -13.36 101.07 14.32
C GLY A 45 -12.90 99.61 14.29
N SER A 46 -13.79 98.68 13.91
CA SER A 46 -13.52 97.24 13.85
C SER A 46 -13.37 96.71 12.43
N TYR A 47 -13.38 97.58 11.41
CA TYR A 47 -13.38 97.21 9.99
C TYR A 47 -12.18 96.34 9.66
N GLN A 48 -11.01 96.71 10.20
CA GLN A 48 -9.77 95.98 10.00
C GLN A 48 -9.79 94.59 10.66
N GLY A 49 -10.34 94.47 11.88
CA GLY A 49 -10.49 93.20 12.58
C GLY A 49 -11.54 92.29 11.93
N PHE A 50 -12.63 92.86 11.42
CA PHE A 50 -13.68 92.15 10.71
C PHE A 50 -13.21 91.66 9.34
N ASN A 51 -12.53 92.50 8.56
CA ASN A 51 -11.92 92.09 7.29
C ASN A 51 -10.83 91.03 7.49
N ALA A 52 -10.01 91.17 8.53
CA ALA A 52 -9.03 90.15 8.88
C ALA A 52 -9.73 88.82 9.25
N SER A 53 -10.81 88.88 10.05
CA SER A 53 -11.58 87.69 10.45
C SER A 53 -12.28 87.01 9.27
N ILE A 54 -12.87 87.79 8.34
CA ILE A 54 -13.45 87.27 7.09
C ILE A 54 -12.37 86.59 6.23
N GLY A 55 -11.20 87.22 6.08
CA GLY A 55 -10.08 86.64 5.35
C GLY A 55 -9.60 85.33 5.96
N THR A 56 -9.45 85.28 7.28
CA THR A 56 -9.09 84.04 7.99
C THR A 56 -10.17 82.97 7.88
N TYR A 57 -11.46 83.35 7.93
CA TYR A 57 -12.58 82.43 7.80
C TYR A 57 -12.64 81.82 6.39
N GLY A 58 -12.43 82.63 5.35
CA GLY A 58 -12.27 82.15 3.97
C GLY A 58 -11.11 81.18 3.83
N GLY A 59 -9.93 81.53 4.36
CA GLY A 59 -8.76 80.64 4.35
C GLY A 59 -8.98 79.33 5.12
N VAL A 60 -9.71 79.36 6.23
CA VAL A 60 -10.11 78.14 6.96
C VAL A 60 -11.09 77.31 6.15
N ILE A 61 -12.11 77.90 5.52
CA ILE A 61 -13.03 77.18 4.62
C ILE A 61 -12.27 76.54 3.46
N ASP A 62 -11.36 77.26 2.82
CA ASP A 62 -10.55 76.73 1.72
C ASP A 62 -9.69 75.57 2.19
N SER A 63 -9.05 75.68 3.37
CA SER A 63 -8.28 74.57 3.96
C SER A 63 -9.14 73.35 4.33
N ILE A 64 -10.38 73.56 4.76
CA ILE A 64 -11.34 72.48 5.04
C ILE A 64 -11.80 71.82 3.74
N SER A 65 -12.11 72.62 2.71
CA SER A 65 -12.48 72.14 1.39
C SER A 65 -11.34 71.32 0.76
N ASP A 66 -10.11 71.82 0.85
CA ASP A 66 -8.91 71.14 0.37
C ASP A 66 -8.67 69.84 1.16
N SER A 67 -8.80 69.87 2.49
CA SER A 67 -8.72 68.67 3.33
C SER A 67 -9.79 67.64 2.97
N GLN A 68 -11.03 68.07 2.71
CA GLN A 68 -12.12 67.18 2.26
C GLN A 68 -11.83 66.57 0.90
N SER A 69 -11.26 67.34 -0.03
CA SER A 69 -10.83 66.84 -1.34
C SER A 69 -9.73 65.79 -1.19
N ARG A 70 -8.69 66.08 -0.41
CA ARG A 70 -7.58 65.16 -0.11
C ARG A 70 -8.05 63.87 0.57
N VAL A 71 -9.03 63.95 1.46
CA VAL A 71 -9.61 62.75 2.09
C VAL A 71 -10.40 61.91 1.09
N LYS A 72 -11.10 62.53 0.14
CA LYS A 72 -11.78 61.81 -0.95
C LYS A 72 -10.78 61.11 -1.86
N GLU A 73 -9.71 61.81 -2.23
CA GLU A 73 -8.61 61.26 -3.04
C GLU A 73 -7.93 60.09 -2.32
N LEU A 74 -7.54 60.25 -1.05
CA LEU A 74 -6.93 59.18 -0.27
C LEU A 74 -7.87 57.98 -0.09
N ARG A 75 -9.18 58.20 0.04
CA ARG A 75 -10.17 57.10 0.03
C ARG A 75 -10.20 56.38 -1.31
N MET A 76 -10.11 57.10 -2.42
CA MET A 76 -10.05 56.52 -3.76
C MET A 76 -8.77 55.68 -3.91
N ASP A 77 -7.62 56.23 -3.54
CA ASP A 77 -6.32 55.56 -3.65
C ASP A 77 -6.23 54.30 -2.77
N LEU A 78 -6.78 54.36 -1.55
CA LEU A 78 -6.83 53.21 -0.67
C LEU A 78 -7.78 52.14 -1.21
N LYS A 79 -8.89 52.53 -1.84
CA LYS A 79 -9.80 51.59 -2.53
C LYS A 79 -9.09 50.93 -3.71
N ASN A 80 -8.39 51.70 -4.53
CA ASN A 80 -7.62 51.19 -5.67
C ASN A 80 -6.51 50.23 -5.20
N SER A 81 -5.75 50.62 -4.16
CA SER A 81 -4.70 49.78 -3.57
C SER A 81 -5.26 48.47 -3.00
N LYS A 82 -6.42 48.54 -2.33
CA LYS A 82 -7.13 47.34 -1.83
C LYS A 82 -7.53 46.41 -2.97
N GLU A 83 -8.00 46.96 -4.09
CA GLU A 83 -8.38 46.17 -5.26
C GLU A 83 -7.17 45.54 -5.95
N SER A 84 -6.07 46.28 -6.12
CA SER A 84 -4.80 45.74 -6.66
C SER A 84 -4.21 44.64 -5.77
N LEU A 85 -4.28 44.78 -4.45
CA LEU A 85 -3.88 43.73 -3.50
C LEU A 85 -4.79 42.49 -3.61
N ARG A 86 -6.09 42.69 -3.81
CA ARG A 86 -7.04 41.58 -3.96
C ARG A 86 -6.80 40.78 -5.24
N LEU A 87 -6.43 41.44 -6.34
CA LEU A 87 -6.04 40.77 -7.59
C LEU A 87 -4.78 39.93 -7.41
N ARG A 88 -3.73 40.50 -6.79
CA ARG A 88 -2.50 39.75 -6.47
C ARG A 88 -2.74 38.53 -5.59
N HIS A 89 -3.70 38.61 -4.66
CA HIS A 89 -4.09 37.46 -3.85
C HIS A 89 -4.70 36.33 -4.71
N ALA A 90 -5.53 36.66 -5.70
CA ALA A 90 -6.08 35.66 -6.61
C ALA A 90 -4.98 35.01 -7.47
N ASP A 91 -4.03 35.80 -7.97
CA ASP A 91 -2.88 35.28 -8.72
C ASP A 91 -1.98 34.39 -7.84
N LEU A 92 -1.78 34.74 -6.58
CA LEU A 92 -1.01 33.93 -5.63
C LEU A 92 -1.67 32.58 -5.37
N VAL A 93 -3.00 32.54 -5.21
CA VAL A 93 -3.76 31.28 -5.09
C VAL A 93 -3.59 30.44 -6.36
N GLN A 94 -3.63 31.07 -7.54
CA GLN A 94 -3.40 30.35 -8.79
C GLN A 94 -1.97 29.78 -8.88
N MET A 95 -0.95 30.55 -8.49
CA MET A 95 0.45 30.09 -8.47
C MET A 95 0.67 29.00 -7.43
N TYR A 96 0.03 29.09 -6.27
CA TYR A 96 0.04 28.03 -5.27
C TYR A 96 -0.58 26.73 -5.81
N ASN A 97 -1.74 26.82 -6.47
CA ASN A 97 -2.38 25.66 -7.09
C ASN A 97 -1.50 25.05 -8.19
N LYS A 98 -0.84 25.87 -9.02
CA LYS A 98 0.14 25.38 -10.01
C LYS A 98 1.34 24.74 -9.33
N SER A 99 1.85 25.32 -8.26
CA SER A 99 2.96 24.74 -7.48
C SER A 99 2.58 23.38 -6.90
N GLN A 100 1.35 23.21 -6.42
CA GLN A 100 0.85 21.92 -5.94
C GLN A 100 0.78 20.92 -7.10
N GLN A 101 0.22 21.30 -8.24
CA GLN A 101 0.16 20.44 -9.43
C GLN A 101 1.55 20.00 -9.91
N TYR A 102 2.55 20.89 -9.89
CA TYR A 102 3.92 20.51 -10.23
C TYR A 102 4.54 19.56 -9.22
N LYS A 103 4.21 19.71 -7.93
CA LYS A 103 4.67 18.78 -6.92
C LYS A 103 4.05 17.39 -7.12
N ASP A 104 2.73 17.33 -7.33
CA ASP A 104 2.03 16.08 -7.62
C ASP A 104 2.60 15.43 -8.90
N MET A 105 2.96 16.24 -9.91
CA MET A 105 3.61 15.75 -11.13
C MET A 105 5.01 15.18 -10.89
N ILE A 106 5.80 15.78 -10.00
CA ILE A 106 7.13 15.25 -9.63
C ILE A 106 6.96 13.92 -8.90
N ASP A 107 6.06 13.87 -7.90
CA ASP A 107 5.80 12.65 -7.14
C ASP A 107 5.33 11.50 -8.08
N MET A 108 4.50 11.82 -9.09
CA MET A 108 4.12 10.85 -10.13
C MET A 108 5.30 10.38 -10.99
N LEU A 109 6.23 11.28 -11.36
CA LEU A 109 7.41 10.91 -12.14
C LEU A 109 8.35 10.00 -11.36
N ASP A 110 8.52 10.23 -10.06
CA ASP A 110 9.32 9.37 -9.18
C ASP A 110 8.71 7.97 -9.08
N GLU A 111 7.38 7.85 -8.89
CA GLU A 111 6.68 6.56 -8.92
C GLU A 111 6.87 5.84 -10.28
N ILE A 112 6.85 6.57 -11.41
CA ILE A 112 7.09 5.99 -12.74
C ILE A 112 8.54 5.52 -12.90
N GLU A 113 9.51 6.26 -12.37
CA GLU A 113 10.92 5.84 -12.41
C GLU A 113 11.14 4.56 -11.61
N GLU A 114 10.54 4.44 -10.42
CA GLU A 114 10.56 3.19 -9.65
C GLU A 114 9.94 2.03 -10.42
N LEU A 115 8.77 2.24 -11.03
CA LEU A 115 8.07 1.22 -11.84
C LEU A 115 8.91 0.75 -13.03
N LYS A 116 9.70 1.64 -13.65
CA LYS A 116 10.59 1.29 -14.76
C LYS A 116 11.73 0.37 -14.33
N GLN A 117 12.16 0.41 -13.07
CA GLN A 117 13.23 -0.45 -12.54
C GLN A 117 12.73 -1.84 -12.12
N VAL A 118 11.42 -2.01 -11.93
CA VAL A 118 10.82 -3.28 -11.46
C VAL A 118 11.11 -4.46 -12.39
N PRO A 119 10.96 -4.38 -13.73
CA PRO A 119 11.25 -5.51 -14.62
C PRO A 119 12.66 -6.08 -14.45
N LEU A 120 13.68 -5.21 -14.34
CA LEU A 120 15.07 -5.63 -14.17
C LEU A 120 15.30 -6.33 -12.82
N LYS A 121 14.72 -5.79 -11.74
CA LYS A 121 14.80 -6.42 -10.41
C LYS A 121 14.06 -7.76 -10.38
N LEU A 122 12.93 -7.85 -11.09
CA LEU A 122 12.15 -9.07 -11.19
C LEU A 122 12.92 -10.19 -11.90
N GLU A 123 13.63 -9.88 -12.99
CA GLU A 123 14.47 -10.86 -13.70
C GLU A 123 15.58 -11.44 -12.81
N VAL A 124 16.21 -10.61 -11.98
CA VAL A 124 17.23 -11.05 -11.01
C VAL A 124 16.61 -12.00 -9.97
N LEU A 125 15.49 -11.62 -9.37
CA LEU A 125 14.80 -12.43 -8.36
C LEU A 125 14.28 -13.76 -8.92
N VAL A 126 13.74 -13.76 -10.14
CA VAL A 126 13.29 -15.00 -10.81
C VAL A 126 14.47 -15.93 -11.08
N ARG A 127 15.61 -15.37 -11.51
CA ARG A 127 16.83 -16.16 -11.74
C ARG A 127 17.39 -16.76 -10.45
N GLU A 128 17.29 -16.04 -9.34
CA GLU A 128 17.69 -16.49 -8.01
C GLU A 128 16.64 -17.38 -7.33
N LYS A 129 15.48 -17.61 -8.00
CA LYS A 129 14.33 -18.38 -7.52
C LYS A 129 13.67 -17.81 -6.26
N HIS A 130 13.85 -16.51 -6.03
CA HIS A 130 13.22 -15.79 -4.93
C HIS A 130 11.80 -15.34 -5.27
N PHE A 131 10.91 -16.33 -5.34
CA PHE A 131 9.57 -16.18 -5.86
C PHE A 131 8.64 -15.34 -4.97
N LEU A 132 8.82 -15.37 -3.65
CA LEU A 132 7.96 -14.61 -2.74
C LEU A 132 8.24 -13.11 -2.85
N ALA A 133 9.52 -12.74 -2.84
CA ALA A 133 9.96 -11.36 -3.02
C ALA A 133 9.55 -10.84 -4.41
N ALA A 134 9.75 -11.65 -5.45
CA ALA A 134 9.36 -11.33 -6.83
C ALA A 134 7.85 -11.04 -6.95
N VAL A 135 7.01 -11.91 -6.39
CA VAL A 135 5.55 -11.74 -6.44
C VAL A 135 5.09 -10.54 -5.61
N LYS A 136 5.64 -10.32 -4.41
CA LYS A 136 5.32 -9.14 -3.59
C LYS A 136 5.66 -7.84 -4.33
N MET A 137 6.82 -7.79 -4.99
CA MET A 137 7.23 -6.65 -5.82
C MET A 137 6.28 -6.46 -7.01
N LEU A 138 5.95 -7.55 -7.74
CA LEU A 138 5.06 -7.51 -8.90
C LEU A 138 3.64 -7.04 -8.54
N VAL A 139 3.06 -7.54 -7.45
CA VAL A 139 1.72 -7.14 -6.98
C VAL A 139 1.73 -5.68 -6.51
N SER A 140 2.78 -5.23 -5.83
CA SER A 140 2.89 -3.83 -5.42
C SER A 140 3.01 -2.89 -6.62
N ALA A 141 3.81 -3.25 -7.63
CA ALA A 141 3.94 -2.50 -8.88
C ALA A 141 2.64 -2.48 -9.68
N HIS A 142 1.91 -3.61 -9.76
CA HIS A 142 0.58 -3.68 -10.38
C HIS A 142 -0.44 -2.78 -9.67
N LYS A 143 -0.42 -2.75 -8.34
CA LYS A 143 -1.31 -1.86 -7.57
C LYS A 143 -1.00 -0.39 -7.83
N THR A 144 0.28 -0.01 -7.97
CA THR A 144 0.69 1.36 -8.27
C THR A 144 0.31 1.78 -9.69
N ILE A 145 0.52 0.92 -10.70
CA ILE A 145 0.17 1.23 -12.09
C ILE A 145 -1.35 1.26 -12.34
N SER A 146 -2.12 0.50 -11.55
CA SER A 146 -3.59 0.46 -11.61
C SER A 146 -4.27 1.68 -10.96
N LYS A 147 -3.50 2.57 -10.29
CA LYS A 147 -4.05 3.84 -9.79
C LYS A 147 -4.62 4.65 -10.97
N PRO A 148 -5.80 5.30 -10.82
CA PRO A 148 -6.45 6.02 -11.91
C PRO A 148 -5.61 7.21 -12.43
N GLU A 149 -4.76 7.79 -11.59
CA GLU A 149 -3.83 8.88 -11.92
C GLU A 149 -2.75 8.41 -12.90
N MET A 150 -2.24 7.18 -12.71
CA MET A 150 -1.23 6.55 -13.56
C MET A 150 -1.84 6.01 -14.87
N GLY A 151 -3.07 5.49 -14.80
CA GLY A 151 -3.81 5.01 -15.98
C GLY A 151 -4.18 6.11 -16.98
N ALA A 152 -4.25 7.38 -16.55
CA ALA A 152 -4.46 8.51 -17.45
C ALA A 152 -3.25 8.75 -18.39
N ILE A 153 -2.07 8.25 -18.02
CA ILE A 153 -0.84 8.41 -18.79
C ILE A 153 -0.78 7.28 -19.83
N GLY A 154 -1.16 7.57 -21.07
CA GLY A 154 -1.15 6.59 -22.16
C GLY A 154 0.21 5.93 -22.42
N ALA A 155 1.32 6.59 -22.09
CA ALA A 155 2.67 6.03 -22.21
C ALA A 155 2.93 4.83 -21.26
N LEU A 156 2.13 4.70 -20.19
CA LEU A 156 2.26 3.61 -19.22
C LEU A 156 1.48 2.36 -19.64
N SER A 157 0.72 2.42 -20.74
CA SER A 157 -0.10 1.30 -21.23
C SER A 157 0.70 0.05 -21.60
N ASP A 158 1.89 0.21 -22.18
CA ASP A 158 2.79 -0.92 -22.49
C ASP A 158 3.32 -1.58 -21.21
N LEU A 159 3.61 -0.78 -20.17
CA LEU A 159 4.07 -1.31 -18.88
C LEU A 159 2.92 -2.01 -18.13
N SER A 160 1.69 -1.50 -18.25
CA SER A 160 0.49 -2.17 -17.76
C SER A 160 0.26 -3.51 -18.44
N ARG A 161 0.40 -3.56 -19.78
CA ARG A 161 0.32 -4.82 -20.51
C ARG A 161 1.41 -5.80 -20.05
N TYR A 162 2.65 -5.32 -19.93
CA TYR A 162 3.77 -6.12 -19.44
C TYR A 162 3.50 -6.70 -18.05
N PHE A 163 3.07 -5.91 -17.06
CA PHE A 163 2.82 -6.44 -15.72
C PHE A 163 1.66 -7.44 -15.69
N ASN A 164 0.61 -7.25 -16.49
CA ASN A 164 -0.47 -8.22 -16.60
C ASN A 164 -0.01 -9.52 -17.26
N GLU A 165 0.74 -9.44 -18.36
CA GLU A 165 1.36 -10.62 -19.00
C GLU A 165 2.32 -11.33 -18.04
N GLN A 166 3.12 -10.57 -17.30
CA GLN A 166 4.08 -11.11 -16.33
C GLN A 166 3.39 -11.79 -15.14
N ILE A 167 2.19 -11.34 -14.73
CA ILE A 167 1.39 -12.04 -13.72
C ILE A 167 0.92 -13.41 -14.24
N GLU A 168 0.56 -13.53 -15.51
CA GLU A 168 0.27 -14.82 -16.17
C GLU A 168 1.53 -15.69 -16.20
N THR A 169 2.63 -15.20 -16.79
CA THR A 169 3.88 -15.97 -16.92
C THR A 169 4.46 -16.39 -15.57
N MET A 170 4.41 -15.52 -14.56
CA MET A 170 4.87 -15.85 -13.21
C MET A 170 4.01 -16.96 -12.61
N SER A 171 2.70 -16.90 -12.76
CA SER A 171 1.82 -17.94 -12.23
C SER A 171 2.04 -19.31 -12.87
N GLU A 172 2.33 -19.35 -14.17
CA GLU A 172 2.71 -20.59 -14.87
C GLU A 172 4.07 -21.11 -14.37
N THR A 173 5.05 -20.21 -14.18
CA THR A 173 6.38 -20.58 -13.68
C THR A 173 6.30 -21.14 -12.26
N LEU A 174 5.55 -20.49 -11.36
CA LEU A 174 5.32 -20.95 -9.99
C LEU A 174 4.63 -22.31 -9.97
N LEU A 175 3.64 -22.51 -10.85
CA LEU A 175 2.95 -23.78 -10.97
C LEU A 175 3.90 -24.90 -11.42
N GLU A 176 4.78 -24.63 -12.38
CA GLU A 176 5.75 -25.61 -12.86
C GLU A 176 6.80 -25.94 -11.78
N GLU A 177 7.31 -24.93 -11.06
CA GLU A 177 8.23 -25.15 -9.93
C GLU A 177 7.55 -25.93 -8.80
N LEU A 178 6.28 -25.62 -8.48
CA LEU A 178 5.49 -26.39 -7.53
C LEU A 178 5.36 -27.86 -7.99
N HIS A 179 5.10 -28.09 -9.27
CA HIS A 179 5.06 -29.43 -9.85
C HIS A 179 6.41 -30.16 -9.78
N ASN A 180 7.51 -29.46 -10.01
CA ASN A 180 8.86 -30.01 -9.94
C ASN A 180 9.20 -30.51 -8.53
N HIS A 181 8.82 -29.76 -7.50
CA HIS A 181 9.03 -30.15 -6.10
C HIS A 181 8.00 -31.18 -5.61
N LEU A 182 6.75 -31.12 -6.10
CA LEU A 182 5.70 -32.07 -5.72
C LEU A 182 5.97 -33.48 -6.24
N TYR A 183 6.44 -33.60 -7.48
CA TYR A 183 6.69 -34.89 -8.15
C TYR A 183 8.16 -35.32 -8.17
N LEU A 184 8.99 -34.73 -7.30
CA LEU A 184 10.39 -35.11 -7.10
C LEU A 184 11.22 -35.08 -8.40
N LYS A 185 10.94 -34.10 -9.27
CA LYS A 185 11.72 -33.85 -10.50
C LYS A 185 12.96 -33.00 -10.21
N SER A 186 12.91 -32.19 -9.14
CA SER A 186 14.02 -31.35 -8.70
C SER A 186 15.07 -32.18 -7.92
N PRO A 187 16.38 -31.97 -8.16
CA PRO A 187 17.46 -32.70 -7.48
C PRO A 187 17.50 -32.44 -5.96
N TYR A 188 16.89 -31.35 -5.49
CA TYR A 188 16.80 -31.03 -4.06
C TYR A 188 15.76 -31.88 -3.31
N CYS A 189 14.91 -32.59 -4.04
CA CYS A 189 13.91 -33.50 -3.46
C CYS A 189 14.45 -34.90 -3.13
N ASP A 190 15.72 -35.19 -3.47
CA ASP A 190 16.31 -36.51 -3.25
C ASP A 190 16.55 -36.83 -1.78
N SER A 191 16.65 -35.82 -0.91
CA SER A 191 16.74 -36.02 0.54
C SER A 191 15.41 -36.45 1.19
N ARG A 192 14.29 -36.42 0.46
CA ARG A 192 12.96 -36.70 1.01
C ARG A 192 12.50 -38.15 0.84
N TRP A 193 13.17 -38.94 0.01
CA TRP A 193 12.82 -40.33 -0.25
C TRP A 193 14.03 -41.24 -0.07
N PHE A 194 13.80 -42.50 0.28
CA PHE A 194 14.87 -43.44 0.63
C PHE A 194 14.98 -44.54 -0.42
N ALA A 195 16.19 -44.72 -0.95
CA ALA A 195 16.52 -45.89 -1.77
C ALA A 195 16.64 -47.14 -0.88
N TYR A 196 16.30 -48.30 -1.43
CA TYR A 196 16.46 -49.56 -0.72
C TYR A 196 17.93 -49.88 -0.49
N THR A 197 18.28 -50.32 0.72
CA THR A 197 19.59 -50.87 1.04
C THR A 197 19.46 -52.37 1.24
N THR A 198 20.33 -53.16 0.61
CA THR A 198 20.29 -54.63 0.63
C THR A 198 20.28 -55.16 2.06
N GLY A 199 19.31 -56.03 2.40
CA GLY A 199 19.14 -56.59 3.76
C GLY A 199 18.21 -55.81 4.68
N GLN A 200 17.60 -54.71 4.21
CA GLN A 200 16.60 -53.98 4.98
C GLN A 200 15.24 -54.71 4.99
N GLU A 201 14.75 -55.08 6.18
CA GLU A 201 13.45 -55.75 6.37
C GLU A 201 12.36 -54.83 6.93
N ALA A 202 12.73 -53.72 7.57
CA ALA A 202 11.81 -52.77 8.19
C ALA A 202 11.85 -51.41 7.48
N LEU A 203 10.67 -50.92 7.07
CA LEU A 203 10.43 -49.54 6.59
C LEU A 203 11.21 -48.55 7.45
N PRO A 204 11.84 -47.50 6.88
CA PRO A 204 12.56 -46.51 7.69
C PRO A 204 11.56 -45.99 8.72
N SER A 205 11.91 -46.15 9.99
CA SER A 205 11.02 -45.77 11.07
C SER A 205 10.68 -44.30 10.93
N ALA A 206 9.41 -44.01 11.15
CA ALA A 206 8.71 -42.73 11.23
C ALA A 206 9.39 -41.59 12.06
N ASP A 207 10.60 -41.80 12.57
CA ASP A 207 11.22 -41.06 13.68
C ASP A 207 12.27 -40.02 13.23
N ARG A 208 12.47 -39.83 11.91
CA ARG A 208 13.24 -38.70 11.36
C ARG A 208 12.48 -38.03 10.22
N GLY A 209 11.47 -37.23 10.59
CA GLY A 209 10.78 -36.29 9.70
C GLY A 209 9.78 -36.88 8.70
N LEU A 210 9.71 -38.20 8.56
CA LEU A 210 8.75 -38.88 7.66
C LEU A 210 7.31 -38.92 8.18
N PHE A 211 7.06 -38.70 9.48
CA PHE A 211 5.77 -39.04 10.09
C PHE A 211 5.22 -38.07 11.16
N GLU A 212 5.84 -36.90 11.35
CA GLU A 212 5.38 -35.98 12.39
C GLU A 212 4.10 -35.22 12.02
N GLY A 213 3.75 -35.16 10.72
CA GLY A 213 2.51 -34.54 10.22
C GLY A 213 1.29 -35.47 10.17
N LEU A 214 1.46 -36.74 9.76
CA LEU A 214 0.33 -37.66 9.57
C LEU A 214 -0.26 -38.19 10.89
N GLY A 215 0.56 -38.44 11.92
CA GLY A 215 0.08 -38.95 13.22
C GLY A 215 -0.76 -37.94 14.01
N LYS A 216 -0.49 -36.64 13.84
CA LYS A 216 -1.15 -35.56 14.59
C LYS A 216 -2.50 -35.16 14.01
N ASP A 217 -2.72 -35.35 12.70
CA ASP A 217 -3.97 -34.93 12.05
C ASP A 217 -4.99 -36.06 11.88
N LEU A 218 -4.56 -37.34 11.78
CA LEU A 218 -5.49 -38.47 11.85
C LEU A 218 -6.08 -38.69 13.25
N SER A 219 -5.35 -38.34 14.32
CA SER A 219 -5.85 -38.47 15.70
C SER A 219 -6.93 -37.44 16.06
N LYS A 220 -7.05 -36.34 15.31
CA LYS A 220 -8.13 -35.34 15.46
C LYS A 220 -9.44 -35.75 14.80
N LEU A 221 -9.43 -36.77 13.93
CA LEU A 221 -10.60 -37.26 13.19
C LEU A 221 -11.35 -38.41 13.90
N ASN A 222 -10.92 -38.83 15.09
CA ASN A 222 -11.53 -39.94 15.83
C ASN A 222 -12.24 -39.44 17.12
N PRO A 223 -13.54 -39.09 17.09
CA PRO A 223 -14.25 -38.52 18.24
C PRO A 223 -14.72 -39.57 19.26
N PHE A 224 -13.98 -40.68 19.45
CA PHE A 224 -14.45 -41.81 20.26
C PHE A 224 -13.57 -42.21 21.44
N ASN A 225 -12.35 -41.67 21.59
CA ASN A 225 -11.43 -42.20 22.62
C ASN A 225 -11.02 -41.23 23.74
N ASP A 226 -11.59 -40.02 23.81
CA ASP A 226 -11.19 -39.02 24.81
C ASP A 226 -12.08 -39.01 26.07
N ARG A 227 -12.41 -40.21 26.57
CA ARG A 227 -13.18 -40.38 27.81
C ARG A 227 -12.60 -41.47 28.69
N MET A 228 -11.30 -41.44 28.98
CA MET A 228 -10.76 -42.02 30.22
C MET A 228 -9.27 -41.68 30.38
N LYS A 229 -8.97 -40.64 31.16
CA LYS A 229 -7.84 -40.54 32.12
C LYS A 229 -7.83 -39.13 32.74
N ARG A 230 -8.72 -38.90 33.71
CA ARG A 230 -8.58 -37.84 34.71
C ARG A 230 -8.36 -38.48 36.07
N THR A 231 -7.10 -38.61 36.47
CA THR A 231 -6.60 -38.79 37.85
C THR A 231 -5.09 -38.52 37.70
N GLY A 232 -4.53 -37.36 38.02
CA GLY A 232 -4.51 -36.69 39.31
C GLY A 232 -3.03 -36.63 39.74
N GLY A 233 -2.45 -35.44 39.90
CA GLY A 233 -1.12 -35.30 40.51
C GLY A 233 -0.24 -34.17 39.98
N PHE A 234 -0.17 -33.11 40.77
CA PHE A 234 1.04 -32.32 41.07
C PHE A 234 1.69 -31.40 40.00
N GLN A 235 1.60 -30.08 40.24
CA GLN A 235 2.50 -29.07 39.67
C GLN A 235 3.88 -29.12 40.36
N PRO A 236 4.92 -28.57 39.73
CA PRO A 236 5.37 -27.28 40.24
C PRO A 236 5.57 -26.21 39.16
N LYS A 237 5.44 -24.98 39.63
CA LYS A 237 5.41 -23.72 38.90
C LYS A 237 6.80 -23.29 38.42
N THR A 238 6.86 -22.76 37.19
CA THR A 238 7.71 -21.62 36.82
C THR A 238 6.93 -20.73 35.85
N LYS A 239 6.66 -19.48 36.25
CA LYS A 239 6.33 -18.34 35.36
C LYS A 239 7.63 -17.53 35.17
N PRO A 240 7.75 -16.52 34.27
CA PRO A 240 6.82 -15.96 33.27
C PRO A 240 7.47 -15.72 31.88
N GLY A 241 6.67 -15.32 30.88
CA GLY A 241 7.17 -14.48 29.77
C GLY A 241 7.21 -15.14 28.40
N ASN A 242 6.49 -14.52 27.46
CA ASN A 242 6.35 -14.84 26.03
C ASN A 242 5.57 -16.12 25.69
N GLU A 243 4.27 -16.09 25.97
CA GLU A 243 3.32 -16.61 24.98
C GLU A 243 3.38 -15.66 23.77
N VAL A 244 4.30 -15.96 22.84
CA VAL A 244 4.19 -15.46 21.47
C VAL A 244 2.88 -16.06 20.95
N ARG A 245 1.89 -15.19 20.77
CA ARG A 245 0.69 -15.52 20.00
C ARG A 245 1.15 -16.08 18.66
N LEU A 246 0.76 -17.30 18.35
CA LEU A 246 0.89 -17.94 17.04
C LEU A 246 -0.09 -17.27 16.04
N ASP A 247 -0.07 -15.94 16.00
CA ASP A 247 -0.82 -15.15 15.03
C ASP A 247 0.19 -14.81 13.92
N ASP A 248 0.00 -15.37 12.73
CA ASP A 248 0.68 -14.99 11.49
C ASP A 248 2.23 -14.97 11.55
N GLU A 249 2.86 -16.15 11.49
CA GLU A 249 4.21 -16.21 10.91
C GLU A 249 4.08 -15.91 9.41
N MET A 250 4.08 -14.63 9.07
CA MET A 250 4.27 -14.13 7.72
C MET A 250 5.55 -14.78 7.18
N ILE A 251 5.41 -15.68 6.21
CA ILE A 251 6.54 -16.40 5.64
C ILE A 251 7.51 -15.35 5.09
N THR A 252 8.74 -15.37 5.59
CA THR A 252 9.81 -14.47 5.16
C THR A 252 10.82 -15.29 4.39
N GLU A 253 11.03 -14.87 3.15
CA GLU A 253 12.06 -15.44 2.32
C GLU A 253 13.40 -14.81 2.73
N ASP A 254 14.36 -15.65 3.12
CA ASP A 254 15.73 -15.22 3.35
C ASP A 254 16.46 -15.18 2.00
N LEU A 255 16.90 -13.99 1.60
CA LEU A 255 17.52 -13.71 0.30
C LEU A 255 18.96 -14.24 0.22
N GLU A 256 19.54 -14.72 1.33
CA GLU A 256 20.92 -15.23 1.37
C GLU A 256 21.02 -16.76 1.24
N ILE A 257 19.89 -17.47 1.37
CA ILE A 257 19.84 -18.93 1.36
C ILE A 257 19.07 -19.38 0.11
N ASN A 258 19.63 -20.35 -0.63
CA ASN A 258 18.92 -20.99 -1.73
C ASN A 258 17.60 -21.56 -1.20
N PRO A 259 16.44 -21.07 -1.66
CA PRO A 259 15.16 -21.44 -1.07
C PRO A 259 14.80 -22.91 -1.36
N GLU A 260 15.47 -23.55 -2.33
CA GLU A 260 15.26 -24.95 -2.70
C GLU A 260 15.84 -25.99 -1.70
N VAL A 261 16.72 -25.56 -0.77
CA VAL A 261 17.41 -26.47 0.16
C VAL A 261 16.43 -27.18 1.09
N ASP A 262 15.38 -26.49 1.54
CA ASP A 262 14.25 -27.10 2.22
C ASP A 262 13.04 -27.11 1.29
N SER A 263 12.89 -28.21 0.55
CA SER A 263 11.75 -28.41 -0.35
C SER A 263 10.39 -28.39 0.35
N GLY A 264 10.31 -28.57 1.68
CA GLY A 264 9.06 -28.46 2.43
C GLY A 264 8.64 -27.00 2.62
N TYR A 265 9.56 -26.18 3.13
CA TYR A 265 9.38 -24.74 3.30
C TYR A 265 9.18 -24.02 1.95
N TYR A 266 9.91 -24.44 0.93
CA TYR A 266 9.77 -23.89 -0.42
C TYR A 266 8.38 -24.13 -1.03
N LEU A 267 7.77 -25.31 -0.78
CA LEU A 267 6.39 -25.57 -1.22
C LEU A 267 5.40 -24.62 -0.53
N GLU A 268 5.60 -24.29 0.75
CA GLU A 268 4.77 -23.30 1.44
C GLU A 268 4.95 -21.90 0.85
N ILE A 269 6.20 -21.49 0.56
CA ILE A 269 6.51 -20.23 -0.13
C ILE A 269 5.81 -20.14 -1.50
N LEU A 270 5.90 -21.20 -2.31
CA LEU A 270 5.27 -21.24 -3.63
C LEU A 270 3.75 -21.13 -3.52
N VAL A 271 3.13 -21.81 -2.55
CA VAL A 271 1.69 -21.72 -2.31
C VAL A 271 1.28 -20.32 -1.83
N GLU A 272 2.04 -19.69 -0.93
CA GLU A 272 1.78 -18.32 -0.50
C GLU A 272 1.91 -17.33 -1.65
N SER A 273 2.95 -17.46 -2.48
CA SER A 273 3.13 -16.61 -3.66
C SER A 273 1.99 -16.76 -4.68
N LEU A 274 1.51 -17.98 -4.92
CA LEU A 274 0.30 -18.23 -5.75
C LEU A 274 -0.97 -17.66 -5.11
N GLY A 275 -1.05 -17.64 -3.78
CA GLY A 275 -2.10 -16.99 -3.01
C GLY A 275 -2.11 -15.47 -3.22
N LEU A 276 -0.95 -14.83 -3.12
CA LEU A 276 -0.79 -13.38 -3.33
C LEU A 276 -1.17 -12.94 -4.75
N LEU A 277 -0.94 -13.80 -5.76
CA LEU A 277 -1.38 -13.57 -7.14
C LEU A 277 -2.88 -13.81 -7.36
N GLY A 278 -3.59 -14.38 -6.38
CA GLY A 278 -5.03 -14.70 -6.50
C GLY A 278 -5.35 -15.88 -7.42
N LYS A 279 -4.34 -16.58 -7.94
CA LYS A 279 -4.51 -17.68 -8.92
C LYS A 279 -4.45 -19.08 -8.32
N PHE A 280 -4.43 -19.17 -6.99
CA PHE A 280 -4.36 -20.45 -6.29
C PHE A 280 -5.47 -21.44 -6.66
N LYS A 281 -6.70 -20.96 -6.89
CA LYS A 281 -7.83 -21.82 -7.29
C LYS A 281 -7.61 -22.48 -8.66
N GLU A 282 -7.11 -21.71 -9.61
CA GLU A 282 -6.77 -22.20 -10.95
C GLU A 282 -5.59 -23.17 -10.90
N ALA A 283 -4.57 -22.83 -10.10
CA ALA A 283 -3.42 -23.70 -9.85
C ALA A 283 -3.86 -25.09 -9.31
N ILE A 284 -4.75 -25.15 -8.31
CA ILE A 284 -5.25 -26.45 -7.78
C ILE A 284 -5.93 -27.29 -8.87
N VAL A 285 -6.76 -26.67 -9.71
CA VAL A 285 -7.47 -27.41 -10.76
C VAL A 285 -6.47 -28.00 -11.74
N THR A 286 -5.47 -27.23 -12.16
CA THR A 286 -4.40 -27.71 -13.04
C THR A 286 -3.57 -28.80 -12.39
N ILE A 287 -3.25 -28.67 -11.09
CA ILE A 287 -2.54 -29.71 -10.35
C ILE A 287 -3.34 -31.01 -10.36
N LEU A 288 -4.64 -30.95 -10.07
CA LEU A 288 -5.53 -32.11 -10.01
C LEU A 288 -5.62 -32.83 -11.37
N GLN A 289 -5.68 -32.08 -12.46
CA GLN A 289 -5.72 -32.65 -13.82
C GLN A 289 -4.41 -33.34 -14.21
N ARG A 290 -3.26 -32.84 -13.74
CA ARG A 290 -1.94 -33.41 -14.04
C ARG A 290 -1.58 -34.63 -13.17
N VAL A 291 -2.26 -34.85 -12.03
CA VAL A 291 -1.95 -35.97 -11.11
C VAL A 291 -1.82 -37.33 -11.80
N PRO A 292 -2.74 -37.77 -12.68
CA PRO A 292 -2.66 -39.11 -13.27
C PRO A 292 -1.43 -39.28 -14.16
N LEU A 293 -1.12 -38.26 -14.97
CA LEU A 293 0.03 -38.28 -15.88
C LEU A 293 1.34 -38.25 -15.10
N GLU A 294 1.43 -37.38 -14.09
CA GLU A 294 2.63 -37.22 -13.27
C GLU A 294 2.93 -38.44 -12.41
N THR A 295 1.89 -39.07 -11.87
CA THR A 295 2.03 -40.33 -11.11
C THR A 295 2.55 -41.45 -12.02
N TYR A 296 2.05 -41.54 -13.25
CA TYR A 296 2.54 -42.51 -14.22
C TYR A 296 4.00 -42.26 -14.61
N GLN A 297 4.35 -41.01 -14.94
CA GLN A 297 5.73 -40.64 -15.27
C GLN A 297 6.70 -40.89 -14.12
N MET A 298 6.27 -40.64 -12.90
CA MET A 298 7.04 -40.93 -11.70
C MET A 298 7.28 -42.44 -11.54
N ILE A 299 6.24 -43.26 -11.72
CA ILE A 299 6.36 -44.73 -11.71
C ILE A 299 7.35 -45.19 -12.78
N ASP A 300 7.23 -44.71 -14.01
CA ASP A 300 8.11 -45.09 -15.12
C ASP A 300 9.56 -44.66 -14.89
N LYS A 301 9.78 -43.45 -14.35
CA LYS A 301 11.10 -42.99 -13.90
C LYS A 301 11.67 -43.88 -12.80
N THR A 302 10.86 -44.31 -11.83
CA THR A 302 11.34 -45.22 -10.77
C THR A 302 11.71 -46.60 -11.31
N ILE A 303 10.92 -47.14 -12.25
CA ILE A 303 11.23 -48.39 -12.93
C ILE A 303 12.56 -48.27 -13.69
N SER A 304 12.73 -47.17 -14.44
CA SER A 304 13.96 -46.88 -15.17
C SER A 304 15.18 -46.74 -14.24
N GLN A 305 15.04 -46.01 -13.13
CA GLN A 305 16.11 -45.84 -12.13
C GLN A 305 16.51 -47.14 -11.44
N VAL A 306 15.54 -48.01 -11.12
CA VAL A 306 15.82 -49.33 -10.53
C VAL A 306 16.47 -50.25 -11.56
N ASN A 307 16.04 -50.18 -12.82
CA ASN A 307 16.65 -50.93 -13.91
C ASN A 307 18.09 -50.46 -14.20
N GLU A 308 18.36 -49.16 -14.13
CA GLU A 308 19.71 -48.60 -14.27
C GLU A 308 20.62 -48.98 -13.09
N ARG A 309 20.11 -48.92 -11.85
CA ARG A 309 20.81 -49.44 -10.66
C ARG A 309 21.16 -50.92 -10.82
N ARG A 310 20.24 -51.71 -11.37
CA ARG A 310 20.46 -53.12 -11.71
C ARG A 310 21.56 -53.29 -12.76
N HIS A 311 21.55 -52.54 -13.86
CA HIS A 311 22.60 -52.61 -14.87
C HIS A 311 23.97 -52.27 -14.27
N ALA A 312 24.04 -51.25 -13.40
CA ALA A 312 25.27 -50.88 -12.69
C ALA A 312 25.74 -51.97 -11.69
N GLN A 313 24.83 -52.62 -10.98
CA GLN A 313 25.16 -53.76 -10.09
C GLN A 313 25.57 -55.01 -10.88
N ALA A 314 24.95 -55.26 -12.03
CA ALA A 314 25.31 -56.35 -12.95
C ALA A 314 26.72 -56.15 -13.53
N LEU A 315 27.10 -54.92 -13.93
CA LEU A 315 28.47 -54.63 -14.36
C LEU A 315 29.50 -54.85 -13.24
N LYS A 316 29.19 -54.46 -12.00
CA LYS A 316 30.07 -54.67 -10.84
C LYS A 316 30.30 -56.15 -10.52
N THR A 317 29.26 -56.97 -10.66
CA THR A 317 29.33 -58.42 -10.43
C THR A 317 30.01 -59.18 -11.57
N ILE A 318 29.91 -58.70 -12.82
CA ILE A 318 30.68 -59.24 -13.96
C ILE A 318 32.17 -58.95 -13.79
N ASN A 319 32.55 -57.74 -13.39
CA ASN A 319 33.96 -57.40 -13.11
C ASN A 319 34.55 -58.16 -11.91
N ALA A 320 33.72 -58.65 -10.98
CA ALA A 320 34.14 -59.47 -9.84
C ALA A 320 34.19 -60.98 -10.17
N ARG A 321 33.56 -61.42 -11.29
CA ARG A 321 33.50 -62.81 -11.74
C ARG A 321 34.74 -63.29 -12.49
N ASP A 322 35.65 -62.39 -12.85
CA ASP A 322 36.89 -62.72 -13.57
C ASP A 322 37.97 -63.39 -12.69
N ALA A 323 37.64 -63.78 -11.45
CA ALA A 323 38.61 -64.25 -10.46
C ALA A 323 38.38 -65.63 -9.86
N ASN A 324 37.25 -66.33 -10.07
CA ASN A 324 37.05 -67.66 -9.48
C ASN A 324 36.24 -68.60 -10.39
N TYR A 325 36.86 -69.74 -10.70
CA TYR A 325 36.28 -70.88 -11.38
C TYR A 325 35.71 -71.90 -10.38
N GLU A 326 34.72 -72.63 -10.89
CA GLU A 326 34.20 -73.94 -10.49
C GLU A 326 33.04 -74.01 -9.47
N ASP A 327 32.01 -74.76 -9.90
CA ASP A 327 31.02 -75.54 -9.13
C ASP A 327 29.72 -74.94 -8.59
N GLU A 328 28.84 -74.31 -9.39
CA GLU A 328 27.50 -73.92 -8.87
C GLU A 328 26.38 -73.86 -9.93
N GLU A 329 25.84 -75.00 -10.38
CA GLU A 329 24.58 -74.98 -11.18
C GLU A 329 23.33 -74.76 -10.31
N ASP A 330 23.26 -75.34 -9.10
CA ASP A 330 22.11 -75.18 -8.18
C ASP A 330 22.14 -73.86 -7.38
N GLU A 331 23.31 -73.37 -6.99
CA GLU A 331 23.47 -72.10 -6.26
C GLU A 331 23.15 -70.90 -7.16
N LYS A 332 23.37 -71.05 -8.48
CA LYS A 332 22.98 -70.06 -9.50
C LYS A 332 21.48 -69.87 -9.59
N TYR A 333 20.66 -70.90 -9.37
CA TYR A 333 19.19 -70.80 -9.36
C TYR A 333 18.65 -70.14 -8.08
N VAL A 334 19.29 -70.39 -6.92
CA VAL A 334 18.89 -69.77 -5.65
C VAL A 334 19.34 -68.30 -5.58
N ALA A 335 20.55 -68.00 -6.06
CA ALA A 335 21.07 -66.63 -6.17
C ALA A 335 20.23 -65.78 -7.15
N THR A 336 19.79 -66.35 -8.28
CA THR A 336 18.89 -65.62 -9.21
C THR A 336 17.51 -65.35 -8.60
N ARG A 337 16.88 -66.30 -7.90
CA ARG A 337 15.61 -66.05 -7.19
C ARG A 337 15.75 -65.05 -6.04
N ASN A 338 16.83 -65.10 -5.26
CA ASN A 338 17.07 -64.12 -4.19
C ASN A 338 17.33 -62.72 -4.76
N ASN A 339 18.10 -62.62 -5.85
CA ASN A 339 18.31 -61.35 -6.54
C ASN A 339 17.00 -60.79 -7.12
N GLU A 340 16.14 -61.62 -7.72
CA GLU A 340 14.83 -61.18 -8.23
C GLU A 340 13.89 -60.70 -7.11
N ASN A 341 13.88 -61.40 -5.97
CA ASN A 341 13.11 -60.98 -4.80
C ASN A 341 13.64 -59.66 -4.19
N GLU A 342 14.96 -59.46 -4.17
CA GLU A 342 15.57 -58.21 -3.73
C GLU A 342 15.31 -57.06 -4.72
N ILE A 343 15.27 -57.34 -6.03
CA ILE A 343 14.92 -56.36 -7.07
C ILE A 343 13.47 -55.89 -6.91
N LEU A 344 12.54 -56.84 -6.72
CA LEU A 344 11.15 -56.48 -6.47
C LEU A 344 11.01 -55.69 -5.16
N ARG A 345 11.76 -56.08 -4.12
CA ARG A 345 11.82 -55.31 -2.87
C ARG A 345 12.34 -53.89 -3.10
N ASP A 346 13.44 -53.69 -3.85
CA ASP A 346 13.95 -52.34 -4.16
C ASP A 346 12.93 -51.50 -4.95
N LEU A 347 12.29 -52.10 -5.96
CA LEU A 347 11.29 -51.42 -6.76
C LEU A 347 10.09 -50.97 -5.91
N PHE A 348 9.47 -51.89 -5.17
CA PHE A 348 8.32 -51.58 -4.33
C PHE A 348 8.69 -50.59 -3.22
N TRP A 349 9.90 -50.71 -2.67
CA TRP A 349 10.40 -49.83 -1.63
C TRP A 349 10.59 -48.40 -2.11
N THR A 350 11.37 -48.25 -3.19
CA THR A 350 11.65 -46.95 -3.81
C THR A 350 10.33 -46.30 -4.25
N LEU A 351 9.44 -47.08 -4.86
CA LEU A 351 8.14 -46.58 -5.33
C LEU A 351 7.27 -46.12 -4.16
N PHE A 352 7.14 -46.93 -3.11
CA PHE A 352 6.31 -46.60 -1.95
C PHE A 352 6.85 -45.37 -1.20
N SER A 353 8.17 -45.28 -1.00
CA SER A 353 8.80 -44.13 -0.36
C SER A 353 8.54 -42.84 -1.15
N LYS A 354 8.67 -42.90 -2.47
CA LYS A 354 8.42 -41.72 -3.31
C LYS A 354 6.93 -41.37 -3.36
N LEU A 355 6.01 -42.34 -3.47
CA LEU A 355 4.56 -42.08 -3.46
C LEU A 355 4.11 -41.44 -2.15
N LEU A 356 4.64 -41.91 -1.02
CA LEU A 356 4.36 -41.34 0.30
C LEU A 356 4.88 -39.89 0.42
N CYS A 357 6.04 -39.62 -0.18
CA CYS A 357 6.59 -38.27 -0.23
C CYS A 357 5.72 -37.32 -1.08
N VAL A 358 5.18 -37.81 -2.21
CA VAL A 358 4.23 -37.03 -3.05
C VAL A 358 2.94 -36.74 -2.29
N THR A 359 2.36 -37.72 -1.59
CA THR A 359 1.14 -37.51 -0.80
C THR A 359 1.37 -36.53 0.36
N GLN A 360 2.54 -36.57 1.00
CA GLN A 360 2.93 -35.59 2.00
C GLN A 360 3.03 -34.18 1.39
N GLY A 361 3.64 -34.04 0.21
CA GLY A 361 3.69 -32.76 -0.51
C GLY A 361 2.31 -32.23 -0.91
N GLN A 362 1.40 -33.11 -1.33
CA GLN A 362 0.01 -32.72 -1.60
C GLN A 362 -0.71 -32.28 -0.33
N SER A 363 -0.45 -32.92 0.80
CA SER A 363 -1.01 -32.55 2.10
C SER A 363 -0.49 -31.19 2.60
N THR A 364 0.80 -30.89 2.41
CA THR A 364 1.35 -29.58 2.79
C THR A 364 0.77 -28.46 1.92
N VAL A 365 0.64 -28.69 0.61
CA VAL A 365 -0.03 -27.74 -0.31
C VAL A 365 -1.49 -27.51 0.09
N LEU A 366 -2.22 -28.57 0.47
CA LEU A 366 -3.60 -28.45 0.94
C LEU A 366 -3.70 -27.67 2.26
N ALA A 367 -2.81 -27.95 3.22
CA ALA A 367 -2.78 -27.25 4.50
C ALA A 367 -2.43 -25.77 4.33
N ALA A 368 -1.43 -25.45 3.51
CA ALA A 368 -1.07 -24.07 3.16
C ALA A 368 -2.22 -23.36 2.43
N GLY A 369 -2.88 -24.03 1.49
CA GLY A 369 -4.06 -23.52 0.81
C GLY A 369 -5.24 -23.21 1.73
N GLN A 370 -5.47 -24.06 2.75
CA GLN A 370 -6.51 -23.82 3.77
C GLN A 370 -6.19 -22.62 4.67
N ARG A 371 -4.90 -22.34 4.92
CA ARG A 371 -4.49 -21.13 5.66
C ARG A 371 -4.79 -19.86 4.87
N LEU A 372 -4.56 -19.87 3.56
CA LEU A 372 -4.81 -18.72 2.67
C LEU A 372 -6.30 -18.42 2.39
N LEU A 373 -7.19 -19.40 2.63
CA LEU A 373 -8.64 -19.27 2.42
C LEU A 373 -9.42 -18.87 3.67
N ARG A 374 -8.76 -18.80 4.85
CA ARG A 374 -9.32 -18.21 6.07
C ARG A 374 -9.09 -16.72 6.08
#